data_AF-A0A1F3IZE0-F1
#
_entry.id   AF-A0A1F3IZE0-F1
#
_cell.length_a   1.000
_cell.length_b   1.000
_cell.length_c   1.000
_cell.angle_alpha   90.00
_cell.angle_beta   90.00
_cell.angle_gamma   90.00
#
_symmetry.space_group_name_H-M   'P 1'
#
loop_
_entity.id
_entity.type
_entity.pdbx_description
1 polymer ?
#
loop_
_entity_poly.entity_id
_entity_poly.type
_entity_poly.pdbx_seq_one_letter_code
_entity_poly.pdbx_strand_id
1 'polypeptide(L)'
;MKFFNRILYLTTTLALFSCSNGDFTYTETRKMSADDPFQNTIAPSQFFEIDNRRDTVLEGEQGTIMILPKGCFVNSEGEPVSGNIRIELAEAYSPDDMLGSNLTTTSDGNPLITDGMIFFNATVSGKQLGIRNENPVHIEMPTPDKKPGMMVYEGVRDDSGKVNWVKPKAPDNFMKTVDIFSLDFLPEGFQRQAESMMDFRDFSKVTTGYFYHVYFNLSDEDGSTIFWDIIKKRFAISTIDVESNEKVFDQQGSNITNNNIGQKDTTLEQVDTCAKDTPATRECGIDPSRIKAIRNKHYQNTLIATKEFETRLKTIFKTCDNEILDIYVENLNKNMYELDSLAMEKCIRKGYTEQIAVFRSYFGQRLTKVKSADKYAKMLNGYYSDQLKKIKAELKIKKQKVIEAMKKENENSQKIVADYQKLLSKREKQRMETYGFNLTKTGWINIDNGTEPKEWNTEYLKVIVKNGKEFDRTYAYVWFSTMGSLSRLNTQDQEIFHAGNFGENTMLMPSNKQSTFISIGYKGENPSLFIRTFETGKDTMFYVVLQPTTPDELKKVLSPFDGNSRENSIVKDLEFMQKFFEEKKEINMKIEKEMRLLSLWNIAFPCCAIDLKSLQYYY
;
A
#
# COMPACT_ATOMS: atom_id res chain seq x y z
N MET A 1 58.50 25.56 64.98
CA MET A 1 57.68 26.60 65.63
C MET A 1 56.88 27.27 64.51
N LYS A 2 55.57 27.12 64.30
CA LYS A 2 54.46 26.59 65.09
C LYS A 2 53.48 25.84 64.16
N PHE A 3 53.14 24.61 64.54
CA PHE A 3 51.83 24.01 64.27
C PHE A 3 50.75 24.85 64.99
N PHE A 4 49.52 24.92 64.47
CA PHE A 4 48.29 24.63 65.22
C PHE A 4 46.99 24.89 64.41
N ASN A 5 46.17 23.84 64.33
CA ASN A 5 44.71 23.77 64.38
C ASN A 5 43.83 24.80 63.68
N ARG A 6 43.07 24.32 62.70
CA ARG A 6 41.65 24.68 62.56
C ARG A 6 40.79 23.41 62.62
N ILE A 7 40.15 23.22 63.76
CA ILE A 7 39.05 22.29 63.99
C ILE A 7 37.84 22.86 63.23
N LEU A 8 37.34 22.14 62.23
CA LEU A 8 36.06 22.43 61.59
C LEU A 8 35.00 21.58 62.28
N TYR A 9 34.14 22.21 63.07
CA TYR A 9 32.97 21.56 63.67
C TYR A 9 32.00 21.15 62.56
N LEU A 10 31.86 19.84 62.36
CA LEU A 10 30.84 19.24 61.51
C LEU A 10 29.54 19.16 62.34
N THR A 11 28.69 20.18 62.28
CA THR A 11 27.35 20.14 62.86
C THR A 11 26.47 19.26 61.99
N THR A 12 26.27 18.01 62.40
CA THR A 12 25.30 17.08 61.81
C THR A 12 23.90 17.59 62.12
N THR A 13 23.32 18.37 61.21
CA THR A 13 21.90 18.72 61.26
C THR A 13 21.12 17.48 60.85
N LEU A 14 20.61 16.76 61.85
CA LEU A 14 19.64 15.70 61.67
C LEU A 14 18.34 16.36 61.17
N ALA A 15 18.19 16.45 59.85
CA ALA A 15 16.93 16.82 59.23
C ALA A 15 15.97 15.66 59.47
N LEU A 16 15.17 15.77 60.54
CA LEU A 16 13.95 15.01 60.67
C LEU A 16 13.08 15.40 59.49
N PHE A 17 13.08 14.58 58.44
CA PHE A 17 12.01 14.56 57.45
C PHE A 17 10.74 14.18 58.21
N SER A 18 10.05 15.20 58.73
CA SER A 18 8.62 15.12 58.97
C SER A 18 8.03 14.76 57.62
N CYS A 19 7.60 13.51 57.44
CA CYS A 19 6.68 13.18 56.36
C CYS A 19 5.53 14.17 56.48
N SER A 20 5.37 15.03 55.48
CA SER A 20 4.13 15.77 55.32
C SER A 20 3.05 14.70 55.20
N ASN A 21 2.21 14.57 56.23
CA ASN A 21 0.99 13.80 56.14
C ASN A 21 0.29 14.25 54.87
N GLY A 22 0.17 13.36 53.89
CA GLY A 22 -0.52 13.67 52.65
C GLY A 22 -1.93 14.11 53.00
N ASP A 23 -2.32 15.30 52.54
CA ASP A 23 -3.65 15.84 52.79
C ASP A 23 -4.69 14.82 52.31
N PHE A 24 -5.49 14.29 53.24
CA PHE A 24 -6.65 13.44 52.96
C PHE A 24 -7.92 14.23 53.24
N THR A 25 -8.98 13.98 52.47
CA THR A 25 -10.28 14.62 52.69
C THR A 25 -11.11 13.75 53.62
N TYR A 26 -11.22 14.17 54.90
CA TYR A 26 -12.22 13.61 55.81
C TYR A 26 -13.48 14.44 55.71
N THR A 27 -14.55 13.87 55.16
CA THR A 27 -15.87 14.49 55.13
C THR A 27 -16.87 13.45 55.59
N GLU A 28 -17.63 13.80 56.63
CA GLU A 28 -18.71 12.96 57.12
C GLU A 28 -19.74 12.83 55.98
N THR A 29 -19.80 11.65 55.37
CA THR A 29 -20.62 11.38 54.19
C THR A 29 -21.88 10.67 54.65
N ARG A 30 -23.03 11.31 54.44
CA ARG A 30 -24.34 10.78 54.82
C ARG A 30 -25.27 10.72 53.63
N LYS A 31 -25.95 9.59 53.45
CA LYS A 31 -26.94 9.40 52.37
C LYS A 31 -28.25 10.15 52.66
N MET A 32 -28.68 10.15 53.92
CA MET A 32 -29.92 10.76 54.41
C MET A 32 -29.74 11.28 55.85
N SER A 33 -30.53 12.27 56.25
CA SER A 33 -30.66 12.73 57.64
C SER A 33 -31.84 12.03 58.33
N ALA A 34 -31.90 12.10 59.66
CA ALA A 34 -32.98 11.49 60.46
C ALA A 34 -34.37 12.11 60.17
N ASP A 35 -34.40 13.37 59.73
CA ASP A 35 -35.64 14.11 59.43
C ASP A 35 -35.89 14.23 57.91
N ASP A 36 -35.17 13.46 57.07
CA ASP A 36 -35.31 13.50 55.62
C ASP A 36 -36.70 12.98 55.18
N PRO A 37 -37.55 13.80 54.55
CA PRO A 37 -38.91 13.40 54.18
C PRO A 37 -38.95 12.33 53.06
N PHE A 38 -37.82 12.06 52.41
CA PHE A 38 -37.68 11.12 51.29
C PHE A 38 -37.06 9.77 51.70
N GLN A 39 -36.90 9.49 53.00
CA GLN A 39 -36.29 8.24 53.50
C GLN A 39 -36.85 6.96 52.87
N ASN A 40 -38.16 6.91 52.62
CA ASN A 40 -38.85 5.74 52.09
C ASN A 40 -38.82 5.63 50.55
N THR A 41 -38.41 6.70 49.86
CA THR A 41 -38.40 6.79 48.39
C THR A 41 -37.00 6.97 47.81
N ILE A 42 -35.99 7.14 48.67
CA ILE A 42 -34.61 7.32 48.25
C ILE A 42 -34.10 6.08 47.49
N ALA A 43 -33.31 6.32 46.44
CA ALA A 43 -32.72 5.29 45.60
C ALA A 43 -32.04 4.23 46.48
N PRO A 44 -32.31 2.92 46.29
CA PRO A 44 -31.87 1.88 47.21
C PRO A 44 -30.34 1.74 47.25
N SER A 45 -29.79 1.37 48.41
CA SER A 45 -28.35 1.08 48.55
C SER A 45 -28.06 -0.38 48.23
N GLN A 46 -27.01 -0.59 47.44
CA GLN A 46 -26.31 -1.85 47.24
C GLN A 46 -25.09 -1.89 48.17
N PHE A 47 -24.80 -3.04 48.77
CA PHE A 47 -23.68 -3.21 49.69
C PHE A 47 -22.73 -4.30 49.22
N PHE A 48 -21.43 -4.00 49.18
CA PHE A 48 -20.39 -4.92 48.76
C PHE A 48 -19.34 -5.07 49.85
N GLU A 49 -18.96 -6.31 50.17
CA GLU A 49 -17.84 -6.60 51.07
C GLU A 49 -16.59 -6.90 50.23
N ILE A 50 -15.55 -6.09 50.39
CA ILE A 50 -14.30 -6.21 49.62
C ILE A 50 -13.09 -6.39 50.53
N ASP A 51 -12.01 -6.96 49.98
CA ASP A 51 -10.72 -7.05 50.66
C ASP A 51 -9.75 -6.02 50.06
N ASN A 52 -9.44 -4.97 50.82
CA ASN A 52 -8.61 -3.85 50.38
C ASN A 52 -7.11 -4.20 50.21
N ARG A 53 -6.72 -5.47 50.40
CA ARG A 53 -5.37 -5.97 50.12
C ARG A 53 -5.12 -6.22 48.62
N ARG A 54 -6.16 -6.19 47.78
CA ARG A 54 -6.09 -6.42 46.34
C ARG A 54 -6.95 -5.42 45.57
N ASP A 55 -6.59 -5.21 44.31
CA ASP A 55 -7.39 -4.39 43.40
C ASP A 55 -8.75 -5.07 43.18
N THR A 56 -9.83 -4.31 43.28
CA THR A 56 -11.20 -4.80 43.17
C THR A 56 -11.99 -3.98 42.16
N VAL A 57 -12.78 -4.63 41.32
CA VAL A 57 -13.75 -3.98 40.43
C VAL A 57 -15.15 -4.39 40.88
N LEU A 58 -16.01 -3.41 41.07
CA LEU A 58 -17.42 -3.58 41.41
C LEU A 58 -18.27 -3.01 40.28
N GLU A 59 -19.39 -3.67 39.99
CA GLU A 59 -20.39 -3.21 39.04
C GLU A 59 -21.73 -3.12 39.78
N GLY A 60 -22.34 -1.94 39.74
CA GLY A 60 -23.66 -1.68 40.30
C GLY A 60 -24.77 -2.21 39.39
N GLU A 61 -25.95 -2.44 39.95
CA GLU A 61 -27.11 -2.97 39.22
C GLU A 61 -27.56 -2.09 38.05
N GLN A 62 -27.33 -0.78 38.09
CA GLN A 62 -27.64 0.14 36.99
C GLN A 62 -26.44 0.46 36.08
N GLY A 63 -25.30 -0.23 36.27
CA GLY A 63 -24.15 -0.19 35.38
C GLY A 63 -23.00 0.74 35.81
N THR A 64 -23.04 1.34 37.00
CA THR A 64 -21.88 2.06 37.55
C THR A 64 -20.72 1.08 37.79
N ILE A 65 -19.55 1.39 37.26
CA ILE A 65 -18.34 0.59 37.50
C ILE A 65 -17.42 1.34 38.45
N MET A 66 -17.04 0.72 39.56
CA MET A 66 -16.06 1.25 40.52
C MET A 66 -14.80 0.40 40.50
N ILE A 67 -13.66 1.04 40.27
CA ILE A 67 -12.33 0.43 40.35
C ILE A 67 -11.67 0.94 41.62
N LEU A 68 -11.39 -0.01 42.52
CA LEU A 68 -10.86 0.20 43.86
C LEU A 68 -9.45 -0.37 43.91
N PRO A 69 -8.40 0.45 43.70
CA PRO A 69 -7.02 -0.02 43.83
C PRO A 69 -6.72 -0.47 45.26
N LYS A 70 -5.83 -1.45 45.44
CA LYS A 70 -5.42 -1.89 46.77
C LYS A 70 -4.92 -0.71 47.62
N GLY A 71 -5.35 -0.64 48.88
CA GLY A 71 -4.91 0.39 49.82
C GLY A 71 -5.31 1.82 49.43
N CYS A 72 -6.46 2.00 48.76
CA CYS A 72 -7.02 3.31 48.41
C CYS A 72 -7.72 4.04 49.58
N PHE A 73 -8.08 3.31 50.65
CA PHE A 73 -8.82 3.85 51.80
C PHE A 73 -7.92 4.16 53.02
N VAL A 74 -8.30 5.21 53.76
CA VAL A 74 -7.68 5.65 55.03
C VAL A 74 -8.72 5.86 56.13
N ASN A 75 -8.31 5.75 57.39
CA ASN A 75 -9.17 6.05 58.54
C ASN A 75 -9.25 7.57 58.81
N SER A 76 -9.95 7.97 59.88
CA SER A 76 -10.09 9.37 60.30
C SER A 76 -8.77 10.05 60.70
N GLU A 77 -7.73 9.27 60.97
CA GLU A 77 -6.39 9.74 61.34
C GLU A 77 -5.44 9.78 60.12
N GLY A 78 -5.93 9.40 58.93
CA GLY A 78 -5.16 9.35 57.68
C GLY A 78 -4.32 8.07 57.50
N GLU A 79 -4.47 7.09 58.39
CA GLU A 79 -3.71 5.85 58.31
C GLU A 79 -4.32 4.87 57.30
N PRO A 80 -3.51 4.16 56.48
CA PRO A 80 -4.01 3.19 55.53
C PRO A 80 -4.80 2.07 56.19
N VAL A 81 -6.01 1.80 55.68
CA VAL A 81 -6.85 0.71 56.18
C VAL A 81 -6.67 -0.52 55.30
N SER A 82 -6.36 -1.66 55.92
CA SER A 82 -6.13 -2.94 55.25
C SER A 82 -7.10 -4.00 55.77
N GLY A 83 -7.56 -4.89 54.89
CA GLY A 83 -8.55 -5.94 55.21
C GLY A 83 -9.94 -5.65 54.66
N ASN A 84 -10.97 -6.20 55.31
CA ASN A 84 -12.34 -6.15 54.80
C ASN A 84 -12.97 -4.77 54.97
N ILE A 85 -13.55 -4.24 53.89
CA ILE A 85 -14.23 -2.95 53.83
C ILE A 85 -15.61 -3.17 53.20
N ARG A 86 -16.60 -2.48 53.74
CA ARG A 86 -17.95 -2.44 53.19
C ARG A 86 -18.13 -1.20 52.33
N ILE A 87 -18.46 -1.40 51.06
CA ILE A 87 -18.82 -0.35 50.10
C ILE A 87 -20.35 -0.25 50.03
N GLU A 88 -20.86 0.97 50.03
CA GLU A 88 -22.25 1.30 49.78
C GLU A 88 -22.35 2.13 48.50
N LEU A 89 -23.22 1.71 47.58
CA LEU A 89 -23.52 2.40 46.33
C LEU A 89 -25.03 2.59 46.21
N ALA A 90 -25.51 3.79 45.90
CA ALA A 90 -26.87 4.00 45.41
C ALA A 90 -26.83 4.72 44.07
N GLU A 91 -27.65 4.28 43.12
CA GLU A 91 -27.66 4.76 41.73
C GLU A 91 -29.01 5.43 41.43
N ALA A 92 -28.98 6.66 40.92
CA ALA A 92 -30.15 7.41 40.50
C ALA A 92 -29.95 7.92 39.06
N TYR A 93 -30.22 7.06 38.09
CA TYR A 93 -30.18 7.39 36.65
C TYR A 93 -31.56 7.74 36.08
N SER A 94 -32.64 7.25 36.69
CA SER A 94 -34.01 7.55 36.26
C SER A 94 -34.55 8.84 36.91
N PRO A 95 -35.47 9.56 36.24
CA PRO A 95 -36.15 10.71 36.85
C PRO A 95 -36.87 10.35 38.17
N ASP A 96 -37.44 9.15 38.24
CA ASP A 96 -38.17 8.68 39.44
C ASP A 96 -37.22 8.51 40.63
N ASP A 97 -36.04 7.91 40.41
CA ASP A 97 -35.02 7.77 41.46
C ASP A 97 -34.49 9.13 41.92
N MET A 98 -34.29 10.06 41.00
CA MET A 98 -33.81 11.41 41.31
C MET A 98 -34.83 12.20 42.14
N LEU A 99 -36.10 12.18 41.73
CA LEU A 99 -37.20 12.84 42.44
C LEU A 99 -37.46 12.18 43.80
N GLY A 100 -37.52 10.85 43.83
CA GLY A 100 -37.69 10.06 45.05
C GLY A 100 -36.56 10.21 46.05
N SER A 101 -35.39 10.68 45.60
CA SER A 101 -34.21 10.93 46.44
C SER A 101 -33.97 12.41 46.79
N ASN A 102 -34.87 13.31 46.37
CA ASN A 102 -34.73 14.77 46.48
C ASN A 102 -33.41 15.32 45.89
N LEU A 103 -32.94 14.71 44.80
CA LEU A 103 -31.70 15.11 44.15
C LEU A 103 -31.97 16.24 43.16
N THR A 104 -31.88 17.47 43.64
CA THR A 104 -32.07 18.67 42.80
C THR A 104 -30.87 18.91 41.89
N THR A 105 -31.08 19.24 40.62
CA THR A 105 -30.03 19.63 39.68
C THR A 105 -29.62 21.09 39.85
N THR A 106 -29.15 21.48 41.05
CA THR A 106 -28.78 22.86 41.36
C THR A 106 -27.36 22.97 41.93
N SER A 107 -26.63 23.97 41.46
CA SER A 107 -25.34 24.39 42.01
C SER A 107 -25.40 25.87 42.38
N ASP A 108 -25.42 26.15 43.69
CA ASP A 108 -25.48 27.51 44.25
C ASP A 108 -26.63 28.35 43.66
N GLY A 109 -27.80 27.71 43.47
CA GLY A 109 -29.00 28.32 42.92
C GLY A 109 -29.12 28.31 41.39
N ASN A 110 -28.07 27.90 40.67
CA ASN A 110 -28.09 27.78 39.21
C ASN A 110 -28.51 26.37 38.77
N PRO A 111 -29.30 26.24 37.69
CA PRO A 111 -29.69 24.93 37.16
C PRO A 111 -28.52 24.19 36.51
N LEU A 112 -28.49 22.87 36.69
CA LEU A 112 -27.58 21.93 36.05
C LEU A 112 -28.33 20.99 35.11
N ILE A 113 -27.61 20.45 34.13
CA ILE A 113 -28.05 19.32 33.32
C ILE A 113 -27.41 18.05 33.88
N THR A 114 -28.21 17.05 34.20
CA THR A 114 -27.73 15.77 34.76
C THR A 114 -27.65 14.67 33.69
N ASP A 115 -26.73 13.72 33.90
CA ASP A 115 -26.61 12.45 33.18
C ASP A 115 -26.65 11.26 34.15
N GLY A 116 -27.16 11.48 35.36
CA GLY A 116 -27.15 10.52 36.45
C GLY A 116 -26.52 11.07 37.72
N MET A 117 -26.88 10.48 38.85
CA MET A 117 -26.36 10.81 40.17
C MET A 117 -26.14 9.53 40.95
N ILE A 118 -25.10 9.49 41.78
CA ILE A 118 -24.83 8.33 42.64
C ILE A 118 -24.50 8.79 44.05
N PHE A 119 -24.71 7.89 45.01
CA PHE A 119 -24.14 7.96 46.34
C PHE A 119 -23.09 6.86 46.48
N PHE A 120 -21.89 7.21 46.93
CA PHE A 120 -20.80 6.27 47.18
C PHE A 120 -20.27 6.46 48.59
N ASN A 121 -20.15 5.36 49.33
CA ASN A 121 -19.57 5.36 50.66
C ASN A 121 -18.73 4.11 50.95
N ALA A 122 -17.76 4.21 51.84
CA ALA A 122 -16.92 3.11 52.30
C ALA A 122 -16.75 3.15 53.83
N THR A 123 -16.94 2.00 54.48
CA THR A 123 -16.86 1.87 55.94
C THR A 123 -16.10 0.63 56.39
N VAL A 124 -15.47 0.71 57.57
CA VAL A 124 -14.89 -0.44 58.28
C VAL A 124 -15.48 -0.49 59.69
N SER A 125 -16.09 -1.63 60.06
CA SER A 125 -16.75 -1.79 61.36
C SER A 125 -17.71 -0.63 61.72
N GLY A 126 -18.42 -0.11 60.72
CA GLY A 126 -19.36 1.02 60.86
C GLY A 126 -18.73 2.41 60.93
N LYS A 127 -17.39 2.54 60.84
CA LYS A 127 -16.68 3.83 60.79
C LYS A 127 -16.38 4.24 59.35
N GLN A 128 -16.61 5.51 59.04
CA GLN A 128 -16.38 6.14 57.74
C GLN A 128 -14.89 6.11 57.35
N LEU A 129 -14.62 5.86 56.06
CA LEU A 129 -13.28 5.90 55.47
C LEU A 129 -13.10 7.12 54.55
N GLY A 130 -11.88 7.63 54.48
CA GLY A 130 -11.43 8.59 53.47
C GLY A 130 -10.77 7.89 52.28
N ILE A 131 -10.58 8.62 51.18
CA ILE A 131 -9.91 8.15 49.96
C ILE A 131 -8.54 8.83 49.84
N ARG A 132 -7.50 8.08 49.49
CA ARG A 132 -6.16 8.62 49.26
C ARG A 132 -6.08 9.35 47.93
N ASN A 133 -5.60 10.58 47.95
CA ASN A 133 -5.37 11.38 46.74
C ASN A 133 -4.38 10.73 45.76
N GLU A 134 -3.35 10.04 46.26
CA GLU A 134 -2.34 9.38 45.41
C GLU A 134 -2.80 8.05 44.82
N ASN A 135 -3.89 7.47 45.33
CA ASN A 135 -4.41 6.19 44.86
C ASN A 135 -5.95 6.22 44.92
N PRO A 136 -6.59 7.08 44.11
CA PRO A 136 -8.02 7.36 44.22
C PRO A 136 -8.87 6.19 43.72
N VAL A 137 -10.13 6.19 44.13
CA VAL A 137 -11.17 5.36 43.54
C VAL A 137 -11.55 5.92 42.17
N HIS A 138 -11.65 5.06 41.17
CA HIS A 138 -12.10 5.44 39.83
C HIS A 138 -13.54 4.97 39.61
N ILE A 139 -14.42 5.85 39.17
CA ILE A 139 -15.85 5.57 38.97
C ILE A 139 -16.23 5.88 37.52
N GLU A 140 -16.93 4.96 36.87
CA GLU A 140 -17.53 5.15 35.55
C GLU A 140 -19.05 5.03 35.65
N MET A 141 -19.74 6.10 35.26
CA MET A 141 -21.19 6.14 35.19
C MET A 141 -21.64 5.87 33.75
N PRO A 142 -22.63 4.98 33.52
CA PRO A 142 -23.17 4.75 32.18
C PRO A 142 -23.90 6.00 31.68
N THR A 143 -23.71 6.30 30.40
CA THR A 143 -24.46 7.35 29.67
C THR A 143 -24.71 6.87 28.24
N PRO A 144 -25.89 7.14 27.65
CA PRO A 144 -26.13 6.84 26.25
C PRO A 144 -25.22 7.67 25.33
N ASP A 145 -24.98 8.95 25.64
CA ASP A 145 -24.21 9.86 24.81
C ASP A 145 -23.44 10.91 25.66
N LYS A 146 -22.12 11.01 25.48
CA LYS A 146 -21.29 12.02 26.16
C LYS A 146 -21.59 13.42 25.60
N LYS A 147 -22.19 14.29 26.42
CA LYS A 147 -22.46 15.70 26.06
C LYS A 147 -21.23 16.60 26.31
N PRO A 148 -20.89 17.54 25.41
CA PRO A 148 -19.83 18.51 25.66
C PRO A 148 -20.11 19.39 26.89
N GLY A 149 -19.08 19.71 27.67
CA GLY A 149 -19.18 20.64 28.81
C GLY A 149 -19.70 20.03 30.12
N MET A 150 -19.93 18.72 30.18
CA MET A 150 -20.33 18.03 31.42
C MET A 150 -19.19 18.05 32.45
N MET A 151 -19.56 18.27 33.72
CA MET A 151 -18.64 18.34 34.85
C MET A 151 -19.10 17.37 35.95
N VAL A 152 -18.14 16.84 36.71
CA VAL A 152 -18.38 16.07 37.93
C VAL A 152 -18.52 17.04 39.10
N TYR A 153 -19.55 16.87 39.92
CA TYR A 153 -19.82 17.71 41.08
C TYR A 153 -19.82 16.87 42.36
N GLU A 154 -19.43 17.48 43.48
CA GLU A 154 -19.57 16.92 44.83
C GLU A 154 -20.93 17.30 45.41
N GLY A 155 -21.66 16.35 46.00
CA GLY A 155 -22.96 16.61 46.62
C GLY A 155 -22.84 16.95 48.12
N VAL A 156 -23.46 18.06 48.55
CA VAL A 156 -23.61 18.43 49.97
C VAL A 156 -25.09 18.37 50.33
N ARG A 157 -25.48 17.45 51.22
CA ARG A 157 -26.88 17.21 51.63
C ARG A 157 -27.18 17.85 52.99
N ASP A 158 -28.18 18.73 53.02
CA ASP A 158 -28.65 19.37 54.26
C ASP A 158 -29.61 18.48 55.06
N ASP A 159 -30.01 18.93 56.25
CA ASP A 159 -30.89 18.16 57.15
C ASP A 159 -32.31 17.99 56.60
N SER A 160 -32.72 18.81 55.63
CA SER A 160 -34.01 18.68 54.93
C SER A 160 -33.97 17.68 53.76
N GLY A 161 -32.83 17.03 53.55
CA GLY A 161 -32.62 16.07 52.47
C GLY A 161 -32.31 16.71 51.12
N LYS A 162 -32.15 18.04 51.04
CA LYS A 162 -31.83 18.74 49.80
C LYS A 162 -30.34 18.68 49.51
N VAL A 163 -29.96 18.41 48.27
CA VAL A 163 -28.56 18.35 47.82
C VAL A 163 -28.18 19.60 47.02
N ASN A 164 -27.05 20.22 47.39
CA ASN A 164 -26.37 21.23 46.57
C ASN A 164 -25.11 20.63 45.95
N TRP A 165 -24.95 20.77 44.64
CA TRP A 165 -23.80 20.26 43.90
C TRP A 165 -22.71 21.33 43.80
N VAL A 166 -21.51 21.04 44.31
CA VAL A 166 -20.41 22.01 44.44
C VAL A 166 -19.12 21.48 43.79
N LYS A 167 -18.10 22.34 43.69
CA LYS A 167 -16.74 22.02 43.21
C LYS A 167 -16.71 21.25 41.86
N PRO A 168 -17.17 21.86 40.75
CA PRO A 168 -17.13 21.22 39.46
C PRO A 168 -15.70 20.88 39.03
N LYS A 169 -15.50 19.63 38.62
CA LYS A 169 -14.24 19.13 38.02
C LYS A 169 -14.55 18.43 36.69
N ALA A 170 -13.71 18.62 35.68
CA ALA A 170 -13.89 17.92 34.41
C ALA A 170 -13.73 16.39 34.61
N PRO A 171 -14.61 15.55 34.01
CA PRO A 171 -14.46 14.11 34.07
C PRO A 171 -13.21 13.65 33.32
N ASP A 172 -12.58 12.58 33.80
CA ASP A 172 -11.46 11.97 33.10
C ASP A 172 -11.95 11.27 31.82
N ASN A 173 -11.38 11.60 30.67
CA ASN A 173 -11.80 11.08 29.38
C ASN A 173 -10.90 9.92 28.92
N PHE A 174 -10.89 8.83 29.69
CA PHE A 174 -10.16 7.61 29.33
C PHE A 174 -10.71 7.02 28.03
N MET A 175 -9.81 6.74 27.10
CA MET A 175 -10.16 6.03 25.87
C MET A 175 -10.42 4.54 26.16
N LYS A 176 -11.44 3.99 25.51
CA LYS A 176 -11.75 2.55 25.53
C LYS A 176 -11.05 1.87 24.36
N THR A 177 -10.44 0.71 24.62
CA THR A 177 -9.87 -0.12 23.55
C THR A 177 -10.95 -0.99 22.91
N VAL A 178 -10.76 -1.31 21.64
CA VAL A 178 -11.56 -2.25 20.84
C VAL A 178 -10.64 -3.30 20.22
N ASP A 179 -11.17 -4.39 19.68
CA ASP A 179 -10.36 -5.36 18.94
C ASP A 179 -9.54 -4.65 17.85
N ILE A 180 -8.21 -4.72 17.94
CA ILE A 180 -7.31 -4.03 17.01
C ILE A 180 -7.51 -4.48 15.56
N PHE A 181 -7.97 -5.72 15.35
CA PHE A 181 -8.20 -6.25 14.01
C PHE A 181 -9.52 -5.77 13.39
N SER A 182 -10.42 -5.19 14.21
CA SER A 182 -11.66 -4.54 13.76
C SER A 182 -11.44 -3.09 13.28
N LEU A 183 -10.24 -2.53 13.50
CA LEU A 183 -9.87 -1.18 13.09
C LEU A 183 -9.31 -1.17 11.65
N ASP A 184 -9.65 -0.14 10.89
CA ASP A 184 -9.16 0.07 9.54
C ASP A 184 -7.88 0.92 9.51
N PHE A 185 -6.75 0.21 9.54
CA PHE A 185 -5.42 0.79 9.38
C PHE A 185 -4.94 0.89 7.92
N LEU A 186 -5.84 0.80 6.93
CA LEU A 186 -5.46 1.03 5.53
C LEU A 186 -5.58 2.52 5.16
N PRO A 187 -4.81 3.01 4.18
CA PRO A 187 -5.06 4.32 3.58
C PRO A 187 -6.45 4.41 2.98
N GLU A 188 -7.01 5.63 2.95
CA GLU A 188 -8.34 5.88 2.39
C GLU A 188 -8.38 5.47 0.90
N GLY A 189 -9.40 4.70 0.51
CA GLY A 189 -9.57 4.20 -0.86
C GLY A 189 -8.73 2.97 -1.23
N PHE A 190 -7.76 2.56 -0.40
CA PHE A 190 -6.87 1.44 -0.72
C PHE A 190 -7.63 0.12 -0.93
N GLN A 191 -8.54 -0.22 -0.01
CA GLN A 191 -9.33 -1.45 -0.11
C GLN A 191 -10.15 -1.49 -1.40
N ARG A 192 -10.86 -0.41 -1.72
CA ARG A 192 -11.67 -0.31 -2.95
C ARG A 192 -10.82 -0.48 -4.21
N GLN A 193 -9.63 0.11 -4.24
CA GLN A 193 -8.72 -0.07 -5.36
C GLN A 193 -8.16 -1.49 -5.43
N ALA A 194 -7.88 -2.12 -4.28
CA ALA A 194 -7.41 -3.50 -4.26
C ALA A 194 -8.51 -4.46 -4.72
N GLU A 195 -9.78 -4.17 -4.41
CA GLU A 195 -10.95 -4.89 -4.91
C GLU A 195 -11.10 -4.81 -6.44
N SER A 196 -10.85 -3.65 -7.05
CA SER A 196 -10.90 -3.51 -8.52
C SER A 196 -9.80 -4.29 -9.26
N MET A 197 -8.77 -4.76 -8.54
CA MET A 197 -7.74 -5.65 -9.12
C MET A 197 -8.15 -7.11 -9.17
N MET A 198 -9.30 -7.47 -8.60
CA MET A 198 -9.64 -8.87 -8.31
C MET A 198 -10.35 -9.61 -9.45
N ASP A 199 -10.61 -8.98 -10.59
CA ASP A 199 -11.16 -9.64 -11.79
C ASP A 199 -10.24 -10.76 -12.37
N PHE A 200 -9.07 -11.00 -11.77
CA PHE A 200 -8.07 -11.97 -12.25
C PHE A 200 -8.02 -13.33 -11.51
N ARG A 201 -8.85 -13.60 -10.49
CA ARG A 201 -9.00 -14.96 -9.91
C ARG A 201 -10.42 -15.26 -9.42
N ASP A 202 -10.75 -16.54 -9.29
CA ASP A 202 -12.02 -17.07 -8.79
C ASP A 202 -12.09 -16.93 -7.25
N PHE A 203 -13.06 -16.18 -6.70
CA PHE A 203 -12.98 -15.60 -5.34
C PHE A 203 -14.20 -15.79 -4.43
N SER A 204 -14.52 -17.03 -4.06
CA SER A 204 -15.54 -17.30 -3.02
C SER A 204 -15.08 -17.06 -1.55
N LYS A 205 -13.87 -16.53 -1.28
CA LYS A 205 -13.27 -16.47 0.08
C LYS A 205 -12.34 -15.27 0.35
N VAL A 206 -12.74 -14.06 0.02
CA VAL A 206 -11.91 -12.87 0.27
C VAL A 206 -12.15 -12.38 1.70
N THR A 207 -11.07 -12.27 2.48
CA THR A 207 -11.13 -11.75 3.86
C THR A 207 -10.36 -10.44 3.95
N THR A 208 -10.67 -9.61 4.95
CA THR A 208 -9.94 -8.36 5.26
C THR A 208 -8.42 -8.56 5.36
N GLY A 209 -7.96 -9.75 5.75
CA GLY A 209 -6.55 -10.12 5.79
C GLY A 209 -5.83 -10.06 4.44
N TYR A 210 -6.54 -10.26 3.32
CA TYR A 210 -5.97 -10.15 1.98
C TYR A 210 -5.51 -8.72 1.66
N PHE A 211 -6.33 -7.72 1.94
CA PHE A 211 -6.00 -6.32 1.65
C PHE A 211 -4.79 -5.84 2.45
N TYR A 212 -4.70 -6.23 3.72
CA TYR A 212 -3.51 -6.00 4.53
C TYR A 212 -2.27 -6.72 3.98
N HIS A 213 -2.43 -7.97 3.52
CA HIS A 213 -1.31 -8.67 2.88
C HIS A 213 -0.80 -7.92 1.65
N VAL A 214 -1.70 -7.44 0.77
CA VAL A 214 -1.31 -6.63 -0.40
C VAL A 214 -0.61 -5.35 0.04
N TYR A 215 -1.21 -4.58 0.95
CA TYR A 215 -0.66 -3.32 1.47
C TYR A 215 0.75 -3.50 2.07
N PHE A 216 0.96 -4.52 2.90
CA PHE A 216 2.24 -4.75 3.57
C PHE A 216 3.37 -5.14 2.62
N ASN A 217 3.06 -5.76 1.49
CA ASN A 217 4.10 -6.09 0.49
C ASN A 217 4.58 -4.87 -0.29
N LEU A 218 3.91 -3.70 -0.18
CA LEU A 218 4.35 -2.46 -0.81
C LEU A 218 5.47 -1.74 -0.04
N SER A 219 5.85 -2.20 1.15
CA SER A 219 6.76 -1.49 2.07
C SER A 219 8.20 -1.30 1.57
N ASP A 220 8.66 -2.16 0.66
CA ASP A 220 9.97 -2.05 0.00
C ASP A 220 9.82 -1.80 -1.51
N GLU A 221 8.62 -1.42 -1.98
CA GLU A 221 8.38 -1.10 -3.38
C GLU A 221 8.60 0.37 -3.67
N ASP A 222 9.34 0.65 -4.73
CA ASP A 222 9.52 1.99 -5.28
C ASP A 222 8.65 2.12 -6.52
N GLY A 223 7.71 3.07 -6.50
CA GLY A 223 6.81 3.34 -7.61
C GLY A 223 7.57 3.64 -8.90
N SER A 224 8.74 4.27 -8.82
CA SER A 224 9.58 4.59 -9.97
C SER A 224 10.10 3.32 -10.63
N THR A 225 10.54 2.34 -9.82
CA THR A 225 10.94 1.01 -10.30
C THR A 225 9.79 0.32 -11.03
N ILE A 226 8.57 0.32 -10.47
CA ILE A 226 7.38 -0.27 -11.12
C ILE A 226 7.08 0.45 -12.45
N PHE A 227 7.12 1.78 -12.45
CA PHE A 227 6.92 2.60 -13.65
C PHE A 227 7.92 2.26 -14.76
N TRP A 228 9.21 2.21 -14.44
CA TRP A 228 10.25 1.89 -15.43
C TRP A 228 10.18 0.45 -15.91
N ASP A 229 9.77 -0.49 -15.07
CA ASP A 229 9.57 -1.88 -15.48
C ASP A 229 8.39 -2.04 -16.46
N ILE A 230 7.33 -1.24 -16.32
CA ILE A 230 6.24 -1.15 -17.32
C ILE A 230 6.80 -0.65 -18.65
N ILE A 231 7.60 0.43 -18.63
CA ILE A 231 8.21 1.00 -19.84
C ILE A 231 9.13 -0.01 -20.52
N LYS A 232 10.02 -0.69 -19.78
CA LYS A 232 10.90 -1.74 -20.31
C LYS A 232 10.10 -2.85 -21.01
N LYS A 233 9.01 -3.32 -20.40
CA LYS A 233 8.16 -4.36 -20.99
C LYS A 233 7.48 -3.93 -22.28
N ARG A 234 7.06 -2.67 -22.38
CA ARG A 234 6.52 -2.12 -23.64
C ARG A 234 7.58 -2.02 -24.73
N PHE A 235 8.79 -1.58 -24.40
CA PHE A 235 9.92 -1.62 -25.33
C PHE A 235 10.29 -3.06 -25.74
N ALA A 236 10.16 -4.04 -24.84
CA ALA A 236 10.36 -5.45 -25.20
C ALA A 236 9.33 -5.92 -26.24
N ILE A 237 8.07 -5.48 -26.16
CA ILE A 237 7.05 -5.78 -27.19
C ILE A 237 7.46 -5.21 -28.55
N SER A 238 7.92 -3.95 -28.61
CA SER A 238 8.31 -3.32 -29.88
C SER A 238 9.54 -3.96 -30.51
N THR A 239 10.47 -4.51 -29.72
CA THR A 239 11.65 -5.23 -30.26
C THR A 239 11.33 -6.64 -30.77
N ILE A 240 10.22 -7.25 -30.36
CA ILE A 240 9.73 -8.52 -30.92
C ILE A 240 9.23 -8.34 -32.37
N ASP A 241 8.69 -7.17 -32.70
CA ASP A 241 8.15 -6.86 -34.03
C ASP A 241 9.19 -6.64 -35.12
N VAL A 242 10.45 -6.43 -34.71
CA VAL A 242 11.48 -5.94 -35.62
C VAL A 242 12.14 -7.11 -36.35
N GLU A 243 11.78 -7.25 -37.62
CA GLU A 243 12.52 -8.01 -38.63
C GLU A 243 13.91 -7.40 -38.95
N SER A 244 14.18 -6.17 -38.50
CA SER A 244 15.35 -5.36 -38.90
C SER A 244 16.63 -5.61 -38.08
N ASN A 245 17.02 -6.87 -37.91
CA ASN A 245 18.44 -7.18 -37.72
C ASN A 245 19.07 -7.72 -39.03
N GLU A 246 18.43 -7.51 -40.17
CA GLU A 246 19.17 -7.49 -41.44
C GLU A 246 20.27 -6.43 -41.33
N LYS A 247 21.52 -6.85 -41.45
CA LYS A 247 22.62 -5.91 -41.69
C LYS A 247 22.41 -5.33 -43.08
N VAL A 248 21.76 -4.18 -43.15
CA VAL A 248 21.68 -3.42 -44.40
C VAL A 248 23.07 -2.82 -44.65
N PHE A 249 23.76 -3.36 -45.65
CA PHE A 249 24.86 -2.65 -46.28
C PHE A 249 24.23 -1.68 -47.29
N ASP A 250 24.29 -0.39 -47.01
CA ASP A 250 23.98 0.60 -48.04
C ASP A 250 25.03 0.55 -49.16
N GLN A 251 24.73 1.15 -50.32
CA GLN A 251 25.66 1.26 -51.45
C GLN A 251 26.88 2.17 -51.16
N GLN A 252 27.00 2.68 -49.93
CA GLN A 252 28.08 3.55 -49.45
C GLN A 252 28.95 2.86 -48.38
N GLY A 253 28.71 1.58 -48.10
CA GLY A 253 29.49 0.79 -47.13
C GLY A 253 29.28 1.22 -45.68
N SER A 254 28.25 2.02 -45.39
CA SER A 254 27.93 2.39 -44.02
C SER A 254 27.03 1.31 -43.42
N ASN A 255 27.47 0.72 -42.30
CA ASN A 255 26.62 -0.11 -41.46
C ASN A 255 25.54 0.82 -40.88
N ILE A 256 24.41 0.93 -41.54
CA ILE A 256 23.17 1.35 -40.87
C ILE A 256 22.59 0.09 -40.22
N THR A 257 23.35 -0.51 -39.31
CA THR A 257 22.66 -1.07 -38.14
C THR A 257 21.92 0.12 -37.56
N ASN A 258 20.60 0.05 -37.41
CA ASN A 258 19.90 0.94 -36.49
C ASN A 258 20.75 1.00 -35.22
N ASN A 259 21.43 2.13 -35.00
CA ASN A 259 22.52 2.28 -34.03
C ASN A 259 22.04 2.20 -32.57
N ASN A 260 20.89 1.57 -32.32
CA ASN A 260 20.33 1.35 -31.01
C ASN A 260 20.33 -0.13 -30.58
N ILE A 261 20.84 -1.07 -31.39
CA ILE A 261 20.91 -2.51 -31.00
C ILE A 261 22.36 -3.05 -31.04
N GLY A 262 23.33 -2.14 -30.96
CA GLY A 262 24.72 -2.40 -30.61
C GLY A 262 25.10 -2.01 -29.17
N GLN A 263 24.20 -1.35 -28.42
CA GLN A 263 24.33 -1.22 -26.97
C GLN A 263 23.84 -2.51 -26.31
N LYS A 264 24.66 -3.56 -26.42
CA LYS A 264 24.40 -4.87 -25.81
C LYS A 264 24.65 -4.88 -24.29
N ASP A 265 24.89 -3.73 -23.66
CA ASP A 265 25.06 -3.58 -22.21
C ASP A 265 24.58 -2.23 -21.64
N THR A 266 24.36 -1.20 -22.47
CA THR A 266 24.36 0.17 -21.95
C THR A 266 22.99 0.74 -21.55
N THR A 267 21.87 0.08 -21.86
CA THR A 267 20.53 0.51 -21.36
C THR A 267 20.07 -0.26 -20.12
N LEU A 268 20.59 -1.47 -19.87
CA LEU A 268 20.36 -2.16 -18.61
C LEU A 268 21.11 -1.50 -17.46
N GLU A 269 22.33 -0.98 -17.70
CA GLU A 269 23.06 -0.19 -16.69
C GLU A 269 22.57 1.26 -16.59
N GLN A 270 22.14 1.92 -17.68
CA GLN A 270 21.67 3.32 -17.61
C GLN A 270 20.30 3.48 -16.92
N VAL A 271 19.38 2.51 -17.08
CA VAL A 271 18.12 2.53 -16.31
C VAL A 271 18.39 2.23 -14.83
N ASP A 272 19.43 1.45 -14.53
CA ASP A 272 19.92 1.24 -13.16
C ASP A 272 20.56 2.52 -12.59
N THR A 273 21.20 3.37 -13.41
CA THR A 273 21.75 4.66 -12.94
C THR A 273 20.67 5.72 -12.64
N CYS A 274 19.54 5.73 -13.36
CA CYS A 274 18.43 6.64 -13.02
C CYS A 274 17.65 6.19 -11.78
N ALA A 275 17.69 4.91 -11.42
CA ALA A 275 17.13 4.39 -10.17
C ALA A 275 18.09 4.56 -8.97
N LYS A 276 19.40 4.74 -9.21
CA LYS A 276 20.43 4.84 -8.17
C LYS A 276 20.63 6.25 -7.60
N ASP A 277 20.13 7.29 -8.26
CA ASP A 277 20.34 8.69 -7.87
C ASP A 277 19.14 9.36 -7.19
N THR A 278 18.08 8.62 -6.84
CA THR A 278 17.08 9.15 -5.90
C THR A 278 17.53 8.88 -4.46
N PRO A 279 17.77 9.93 -3.64
CA PRO A 279 18.17 9.73 -2.25
C PRO A 279 17.13 8.85 -1.55
N ALA A 280 17.62 7.92 -0.72
CA ALA A 280 16.86 7.03 0.15
C ALA A 280 16.03 7.74 1.24
N THR A 281 15.52 8.95 0.98
CA THR A 281 14.97 9.86 2.01
C THR A 281 13.79 10.70 1.54
N ARG A 282 13.07 10.33 0.47
CA ARG A 282 11.78 10.95 0.17
C ARG A 282 10.69 10.24 0.99
N GLU A 283 10.18 10.93 2.02
CA GLU A 283 9.00 10.53 2.80
C GLU A 283 7.76 10.52 1.86
N CYS A 284 7.57 9.43 1.13
CA CYS A 284 6.53 9.29 0.11
C CYS A 284 5.18 8.84 0.65
N GLY A 285 5.16 8.34 1.89
CA GLY A 285 3.99 7.79 2.56
C GLY A 285 4.37 7.15 3.89
N ILE A 286 3.37 6.67 4.61
CA ILE A 286 3.58 5.88 5.82
C ILE A 286 3.97 4.46 5.40
N ASP A 287 5.13 4.03 5.86
CA ASP A 287 5.70 2.72 5.53
C ASP A 287 4.75 1.59 5.99
N PRO A 288 4.18 0.79 5.07
CA PRO A 288 3.27 -0.30 5.41
C PRO A 288 3.83 -1.31 6.42
N SER A 289 5.16 -1.48 6.51
CA SER A 289 5.77 -2.35 7.52
C SER A 289 5.59 -1.83 8.94
N ARG A 290 5.49 -0.51 9.14
CA ARG A 290 5.18 0.11 10.43
C ARG A 290 3.74 -0.19 10.84
N ILE A 291 2.81 -0.10 9.89
CA ILE A 291 1.41 -0.49 10.11
C ILE A 291 1.31 -1.99 10.45
N LYS A 292 2.04 -2.84 9.73
CA LYS A 292 2.14 -4.28 10.06
C LYS A 292 2.71 -4.52 11.45
N ALA A 293 3.70 -3.74 11.86
CA ALA A 293 4.33 -3.85 13.17
C ALA A 293 3.38 -3.47 14.31
N ILE A 294 2.48 -2.51 14.12
CA ILE A 294 1.54 -2.07 15.18
C ILE A 294 0.18 -2.77 15.14
N ARG A 295 -0.27 -3.25 13.97
CA ARG A 295 -1.51 -4.02 13.82
C ARG A 295 -1.33 -5.47 14.27
N ASN A 296 -1.09 -5.65 15.56
CA ASN A 296 -0.87 -6.96 16.16
C ASN A 296 -1.48 -7.05 17.58
N LYS A 297 -1.66 -8.28 18.07
CA LYS A 297 -2.29 -8.58 19.36
C LYS A 297 -1.60 -7.96 20.59
N HIS A 298 -0.30 -7.67 20.52
CA HIS A 298 0.45 -7.06 21.62
C HIS A 298 0.04 -5.60 21.86
N TYR A 299 -0.53 -4.92 20.85
CA TYR A 299 -1.04 -3.55 20.98
C TYR A 299 -2.52 -3.47 21.41
N GLN A 300 -3.20 -4.60 21.64
CA GLN A 300 -4.64 -4.70 21.92
C GLN A 300 -5.14 -3.86 23.12
N ASN A 301 -4.27 -3.59 24.10
CA ASN A 301 -4.60 -2.82 25.30
C ASN A 301 -3.91 -1.46 25.35
N THR A 302 -3.52 -0.93 24.20
CA THR A 302 -2.81 0.34 24.06
C THR A 302 -3.69 1.37 23.37
N LEU A 303 -3.26 2.63 23.33
CA LEU A 303 -3.93 3.67 22.55
C LEU A 303 -4.04 3.34 21.05
N ILE A 304 -3.20 2.44 20.52
CA ILE A 304 -3.26 2.02 19.11
C ILE A 304 -4.55 1.26 18.83
N ALA A 305 -5.07 0.52 19.81
CA ALA A 305 -6.29 -0.26 19.68
C ALA A 305 -7.55 0.56 20.00
N THR A 306 -7.62 1.83 19.57
CA THR A 306 -8.77 2.71 19.81
C THR A 306 -9.29 3.35 18.51
N LYS A 307 -10.56 3.73 18.49
CA LYS A 307 -11.19 4.42 17.34
C LYS A 307 -10.61 5.83 17.13
N GLU A 308 -10.15 6.43 18.21
CA GLU A 308 -9.51 7.74 18.20
C GLU A 308 -8.15 7.67 17.48
N PHE A 309 -7.35 6.62 17.72
CA PHE A 309 -6.12 6.40 16.98
C PHE A 309 -6.36 6.06 15.51
N GLU A 310 -7.35 5.20 15.20
CA GLU A 310 -7.75 4.93 13.81
C GLU A 310 -8.05 6.24 13.05
N THR A 311 -8.81 7.15 13.69
CA THR A 311 -9.13 8.48 13.12
C THR A 311 -7.87 9.32 12.87
N ARG A 312 -6.92 9.32 13.81
CA ARG A 312 -5.65 10.04 13.66
C ARG A 312 -4.79 9.44 12.57
N LEU A 313 -4.75 8.11 12.47
CA LEU A 313 -4.01 7.39 11.45
C LEU A 313 -4.46 7.78 10.02
N LYS A 314 -5.77 8.00 9.80
CA LYS A 314 -6.27 8.53 8.51
C LYS A 314 -5.69 9.90 8.15
N THR A 315 -5.47 10.76 9.14
CA THR A 315 -4.81 12.06 8.96
C THR A 315 -3.30 11.91 8.77
N ILE A 316 -2.68 11.00 9.52
CA ILE A 316 -1.24 10.71 9.42
C ILE A 316 -0.87 10.18 8.02
N PHE A 317 -1.72 9.38 7.36
CA PHE A 317 -1.46 8.98 5.97
C PHE A 317 -1.30 10.16 5.01
N LYS A 318 -1.95 11.30 5.29
CA LYS A 318 -1.89 12.52 4.46
C LYS A 318 -0.63 13.35 4.68
N THR A 319 0.14 13.08 5.75
CA THR A 319 1.42 13.78 6.01
C THR A 319 2.60 13.09 5.33
N CYS A 320 2.46 11.79 5.01
CA CYS A 320 3.52 10.92 4.51
C CYS A 320 4.76 10.80 5.42
N ASP A 321 4.68 11.34 6.65
CA ASP A 321 5.79 11.43 7.58
C ASP A 321 5.67 10.33 8.65
N ASN A 322 6.56 9.35 8.56
CA ASN A 322 6.63 8.23 9.50
C ASN A 322 6.89 8.70 10.94
N GLU A 323 7.59 9.82 11.14
CA GLU A 323 7.88 10.32 12.48
C GLU A 323 6.59 10.77 13.20
N ILE A 324 5.57 11.23 12.46
CA ILE A 324 4.29 11.58 13.06
C ILE A 324 3.57 10.33 13.58
N LEU A 325 3.66 9.20 12.87
CA LEU A 325 3.18 7.91 13.39
C LEU A 325 3.97 7.49 14.64
N ASP A 326 5.30 7.63 14.59
CA ASP A 326 6.20 7.20 15.66
C ASP A 326 5.95 7.95 16.98
N ILE A 327 5.50 9.22 16.93
CA ILE A 327 5.03 9.95 18.12
C ILE A 327 4.02 9.14 18.91
N TYR A 328 3.05 8.49 18.27
CA TYR A 328 2.03 7.71 18.97
C TYR A 328 2.54 6.35 19.41
N VAL A 329 3.28 5.66 18.52
CA VAL A 329 3.73 4.28 18.73
C VAL A 329 4.79 4.18 19.81
N GLU A 330 5.64 5.19 19.95
CA GLU A 330 6.76 5.21 20.90
C GLU A 330 6.38 5.83 22.26
N ASN A 331 5.20 6.45 22.37
CA ASN A 331 4.76 7.16 23.58
C ASN A 331 3.40 6.66 24.09
N LEU A 332 3.22 5.33 24.11
CA LEU A 332 1.94 4.67 24.48
C LEU A 332 1.41 5.04 25.87
N ASN A 333 2.27 5.57 26.75
CA ASN A 333 1.93 5.96 28.12
C ASN A 333 1.47 7.42 28.28
N LYS A 334 1.59 8.25 27.25
CA LYS A 334 1.16 9.66 27.29
C LYS A 334 -0.33 9.79 27.00
N ASN A 335 -0.90 10.93 27.39
CA ASN A 335 -2.27 11.26 27.03
C ASN A 335 -2.37 11.52 25.52
N MET A 336 -3.48 11.11 24.89
CA MET A 336 -3.65 11.30 23.45
C MET A 336 -3.56 12.77 23.04
N TYR A 337 -4.13 13.69 23.84
CA TYR A 337 -4.00 15.12 23.55
C TYR A 337 -2.54 15.60 23.57
N GLU A 338 -1.66 15.03 24.39
CA GLU A 338 -0.23 15.40 24.41
C GLU A 338 0.44 14.97 23.10
N LEU A 339 0.08 13.78 22.62
CA LEU A 339 0.55 13.25 21.33
C LEU A 339 0.00 14.07 20.16
N ASP A 340 -1.27 14.45 20.19
CA ASP A 340 -1.90 15.34 19.21
C ASP A 340 -1.17 16.69 19.15
N SER A 341 -0.73 17.23 20.29
CA SER A 341 0.09 18.45 20.35
C SER A 341 1.46 18.28 19.72
N LEU A 342 2.14 17.17 19.99
CA LEU A 342 3.45 16.87 19.40
C LEU A 342 3.36 16.66 17.89
N ALA A 343 2.31 15.96 17.42
CA ALA A 343 2.02 15.78 16.01
C ALA A 343 1.74 17.13 15.33
N MET A 344 0.94 17.99 15.96
CA MET A 344 0.69 19.36 15.47
C MET A 344 1.99 20.16 15.35
N GLU A 345 2.87 20.12 16.35
CA GLU A 345 4.14 20.85 16.32
C GLU A 345 5.06 20.34 15.19
N LYS A 346 5.11 19.02 14.97
CA LYS A 346 5.83 18.42 13.85
C LYS A 346 5.25 18.90 12.51
N CYS A 347 3.92 18.93 12.37
CA CYS A 347 3.24 19.48 11.20
C CYS A 347 3.60 20.95 10.94
N ILE A 348 3.69 21.79 11.99
CA ILE A 348 4.12 23.19 11.87
C ILE A 348 5.54 23.27 11.29
N ARG A 349 6.47 22.49 11.84
CA ARG A 349 7.88 22.50 11.39
C ARG A 349 8.05 22.01 9.95
N LYS A 350 7.23 21.05 9.51
CA LYS A 350 7.28 20.46 8.17
C LYS A 350 6.41 21.19 7.14
N GLY A 351 5.54 22.11 7.57
CA GLY A 351 4.66 22.89 6.69
C GLY A 351 3.38 22.18 6.25
N TYR A 352 2.89 21.19 7.01
CA TYR A 352 1.65 20.44 6.71
C TYR A 352 0.40 21.25 7.09
N THR A 353 0.11 22.30 6.33
CA THR A 353 -0.87 23.36 6.69
C THR A 353 -2.27 22.85 7.00
N GLU A 354 -2.81 21.93 6.21
CA GLU A 354 -4.15 21.36 6.43
C GLU A 354 -4.21 20.52 7.71
N GLN A 355 -3.18 19.72 7.96
CA GLN A 355 -3.13 18.78 9.08
C GLN A 355 -2.93 19.50 10.42
N ILE A 356 -2.33 20.70 10.44
CA ILE A 356 -2.22 21.53 11.66
C ILE A 356 -3.60 21.82 12.26
N ALA A 357 -4.58 22.21 11.43
CA ALA A 357 -5.93 22.51 11.91
C ALA A 357 -6.62 21.25 12.45
N VAL A 358 -6.40 20.10 11.79
CA VAL A 358 -6.96 18.81 12.19
C VAL A 358 -6.38 18.35 13.53
N PHE A 359 -5.06 18.34 13.70
CA PHE A 359 -4.43 17.97 14.98
C PHE A 359 -4.75 18.96 16.10
N ARG A 360 -4.98 20.25 15.80
CA ARG A 360 -5.49 21.22 16.77
C ARG A 360 -6.89 20.83 17.28
N SER A 361 -7.76 20.37 16.39
CA SER A 361 -9.09 19.86 16.76
C SER A 361 -8.97 18.62 17.64
N TYR A 362 -8.10 17.68 17.28
CA TYR A 362 -7.82 16.48 18.08
C TYR A 362 -7.31 16.83 19.48
N PHE A 363 -6.35 17.75 19.59
CA PHE A 363 -5.86 18.28 20.87
C PHE A 363 -6.99 18.85 21.74
N GLY A 364 -7.93 19.56 21.13
CA GLY A 364 -9.10 20.14 21.80
C GLY A 364 -10.05 19.11 22.43
N GLN A 365 -9.99 17.84 22.01
CA GLN A 365 -10.82 16.76 22.57
C GLN A 365 -10.37 16.34 23.97
N ARG A 366 -9.14 16.69 24.38
CA ARG A 366 -8.58 16.38 25.72
C ARG A 366 -8.67 14.89 26.11
N LEU A 367 -8.53 13.99 25.14
CA LEU A 367 -8.54 12.55 25.36
C LEU A 367 -7.30 12.12 26.16
N THR A 368 -7.52 11.39 27.26
CA THR A 368 -6.44 10.90 28.13
C THR A 368 -5.97 9.51 27.69
N LYS A 369 -4.90 9.01 28.31
CA LYS A 369 -4.34 7.68 28.00
C LYS A 369 -5.33 6.53 28.28
N VAL A 370 -5.08 5.34 27.73
CA VAL A 370 -5.85 4.13 28.08
C VAL A 370 -5.51 3.65 29.50
N LYS A 371 -6.40 2.87 30.13
CA LYS A 371 -6.12 2.28 31.45
C LYS A 371 -4.86 1.40 31.41
N SER A 372 -4.03 1.49 32.45
CA SER A 372 -2.75 0.77 32.57
C SER A 372 -1.74 1.02 31.43
N ALA A 373 -1.84 2.15 30.73
CA ALA A 373 -0.96 2.49 29.61
C ALA A 373 0.54 2.38 29.97
N ASP A 374 0.95 2.81 31.17
CA ASP A 374 2.35 2.73 31.63
C ASP A 374 2.89 1.29 31.66
N LYS A 375 2.05 0.32 32.06
CA LYS A 375 2.40 -1.10 32.05
C LYS A 375 2.66 -1.60 30.64
N TYR A 376 1.76 -1.30 29.70
CA TYR A 376 1.87 -1.78 28.32
C TYR A 376 2.99 -1.08 27.56
N ALA A 377 3.19 0.22 27.76
CA ALA A 377 4.33 0.97 27.21
C ALA A 377 5.66 0.35 27.65
N LYS A 378 5.80 0.00 28.93
CA LYS A 378 6.99 -0.68 29.44
C LYS A 378 7.19 -2.06 28.82
N MET A 379 6.11 -2.85 28.66
CA MET A 379 6.18 -4.18 28.04
C MET A 379 6.55 -4.15 26.55
N LEU A 380 6.19 -3.07 25.84
CA LEU A 380 6.42 -2.90 24.42
C LEU A 380 7.67 -2.06 24.10
N ASN A 381 8.45 -1.68 25.11
CA ASN A 381 9.67 -0.93 24.90
C ASN A 381 10.64 -1.71 23.98
N GLY A 382 11.07 -1.11 22.89
CA GLY A 382 11.90 -1.75 21.85
C GLY A 382 11.19 -2.75 20.94
N TYR A 383 9.99 -3.22 21.30
CA TYR A 383 9.25 -4.21 20.50
C TYR A 383 8.97 -3.71 19.08
N TYR A 384 8.54 -2.45 18.95
CA TYR A 384 8.22 -1.84 17.67
C TYR A 384 9.41 -1.87 16.70
N SER A 385 10.57 -1.38 17.15
CA SER A 385 11.77 -1.30 16.31
C SER A 385 12.31 -2.68 15.96
N ASP A 386 12.24 -3.65 16.89
CA ASP A 386 12.64 -5.03 16.63
C ASP A 386 11.70 -5.75 15.65
N GLN A 387 10.38 -5.58 15.77
CA GLN A 387 9.43 -6.11 14.80
C GLN A 387 9.62 -5.48 13.43
N LEU A 388 9.84 -4.16 13.35
CA LEU A 388 10.07 -3.46 12.10
C LEU A 388 11.30 -4.02 11.37
N LYS A 389 12.42 -4.20 12.08
CA LYS A 389 13.64 -4.83 11.53
C LYS A 389 13.37 -6.23 10.99
N LYS A 390 12.63 -7.06 11.74
CA LYS A 390 12.28 -8.42 11.32
C LYS A 390 11.41 -8.42 10.06
N ILE A 391 10.37 -7.58 10.03
CA ILE A 391 9.46 -7.46 8.89
C ILE A 391 10.22 -7.03 7.63
N LYS A 392 11.09 -6.02 7.72
CA LYS A 392 11.89 -5.56 6.58
C LYS A 392 12.86 -6.63 6.07
N ALA A 393 13.49 -7.39 6.97
CA ALA A 393 14.34 -8.50 6.58
C ALA A 393 13.55 -9.60 5.81
N GLU A 394 12.33 -9.93 6.27
CA GLU A 394 11.45 -10.88 5.59
C GLU A 394 11.02 -10.38 4.20
N LEU A 395 10.65 -9.10 4.08
CA LEU A 395 10.22 -8.49 2.82
C LEU A 395 11.36 -8.46 1.79
N LYS A 396 12.57 -8.07 2.20
CA LYS A 396 13.77 -8.10 1.35
C LYS A 396 14.04 -9.49 0.75
N ILE A 397 13.93 -10.55 1.57
CA ILE A 397 14.11 -11.94 1.10
C ILE A 397 13.04 -12.31 0.07
N LYS A 398 11.79 -11.93 0.30
CA LYS A 398 10.70 -12.20 -0.65
C LYS A 398 10.90 -11.46 -1.97
N LYS A 399 11.28 -10.19 -1.92
CA LYS A 399 11.56 -9.37 -3.10
C LYS A 399 12.67 -9.99 -3.97
N GLN A 400 13.75 -10.46 -3.34
CA GLN A 400 14.85 -11.11 -4.05
C GLN A 400 14.39 -12.36 -4.82
N LYS A 401 13.52 -13.19 -4.22
CA LYS A 401 12.95 -14.37 -4.90
C LYS A 401 12.09 -14.01 -6.12
N VAL A 402 11.34 -12.91 -6.04
CA VAL A 402 10.53 -12.42 -7.16
C VAL A 402 11.43 -11.95 -8.31
N ILE A 403 12.47 -11.17 -8.00
CA ILE A 403 13.45 -10.69 -8.99
C ILE A 403 14.14 -11.87 -9.70
N GLU A 404 14.55 -12.90 -8.96
CA GLU A 404 15.18 -14.10 -9.53
C GLU A 404 14.23 -14.87 -10.46
N ALA A 405 12.96 -15.01 -10.08
CA ALA A 405 11.95 -15.64 -10.92
C ALA A 405 11.71 -14.84 -12.22
N MET A 406 11.64 -13.51 -12.13
CA MET A 406 11.48 -12.63 -13.29
C MET A 406 12.67 -12.70 -14.25
N LYS A 407 13.90 -12.77 -13.72
CA LYS A 407 15.11 -12.90 -14.56
C LYS A 407 15.07 -14.17 -15.40
N LYS A 408 14.74 -15.31 -14.79
CA LYS A 408 14.64 -16.61 -15.47
C LYS A 408 13.57 -16.61 -16.56
N GLU A 409 12.46 -15.92 -16.33
CA GLU A 409 11.39 -15.79 -17.32
C GLU A 409 11.83 -14.98 -18.54
N ASN A 410 12.52 -13.84 -18.33
CA ASN A 410 13.02 -13.00 -19.41
C ASN A 410 14.06 -13.71 -20.30
N GLU A 411 14.88 -14.59 -19.73
CA GLU A 411 15.82 -15.43 -20.49
C GLU A 411 15.12 -16.36 -21.49
N ASN A 412 13.92 -16.87 -21.15
CA ASN A 412 13.13 -17.70 -22.08
C ASN A 412 12.59 -16.87 -23.25
N SER A 413 12.09 -15.66 -23.01
CA SER A 413 11.58 -14.76 -24.05
C SER A 413 12.68 -14.38 -25.06
N GLN A 414 13.88 -14.06 -24.56
CA GLN A 414 15.06 -13.76 -25.39
C GLN A 414 15.48 -14.94 -26.27
N LYS A 415 15.30 -16.17 -25.80
CA LYS A 415 15.60 -17.38 -26.57
C LYS A 415 14.69 -17.53 -27.80
N ILE A 416 13.41 -17.20 -27.69
CA ILE A 416 12.46 -17.25 -28.84
C ILE A 416 12.93 -16.30 -29.95
N VAL A 417 13.32 -15.07 -29.58
CA VAL A 417 13.86 -14.07 -30.52
C VAL A 417 15.16 -14.56 -31.16
N ALA A 418 16.09 -15.10 -30.36
CA ALA A 418 17.36 -15.64 -30.88
C ALA A 418 17.17 -16.82 -31.83
N ASP A 419 16.23 -17.72 -31.54
CA ASP A 419 15.89 -18.85 -32.41
C ASP A 419 15.28 -18.38 -33.75
N TYR A 420 14.45 -17.34 -33.74
CA TYR A 420 13.91 -16.73 -34.95
C TYR A 420 15.00 -16.04 -35.78
N GLN A 421 15.89 -15.27 -35.15
CA GLN A 421 17.05 -14.67 -35.84
C GLN A 421 17.93 -15.71 -36.51
N LYS A 422 18.16 -16.85 -35.84
CA LYS A 422 18.92 -17.98 -36.43
C LYS A 422 18.20 -18.59 -37.63
N LEU A 423 16.86 -18.63 -37.64
CA LEU A 423 16.08 -19.04 -38.82
C LEU A 423 16.29 -18.05 -39.98
N LEU A 424 16.20 -16.75 -39.71
CA LEU A 424 16.41 -15.71 -40.71
C LEU A 424 17.82 -15.78 -41.33
N SER A 425 18.88 -15.91 -40.52
CA SER A 425 20.25 -16.06 -41.03
C SER A 425 20.43 -17.33 -41.88
N LYS A 426 19.72 -18.42 -41.56
CA LYS A 426 19.74 -19.63 -42.40
C LYS A 426 19.03 -19.39 -43.75
N ARG A 427 17.89 -18.69 -43.75
CA ARG A 427 17.19 -18.28 -44.98
C ARG A 427 18.08 -17.41 -45.87
N GLU A 428 18.78 -16.45 -45.28
CA GLU A 428 19.73 -15.59 -45.98
C GLU A 428 20.87 -16.42 -46.60
N LYS A 429 21.52 -17.29 -45.80
CA LYS A 429 22.59 -18.16 -46.28
C LYS A 429 22.17 -19.09 -47.42
N GLN A 430 20.93 -19.57 -47.43
CA GLN A 430 20.40 -20.39 -48.53
C GLN A 430 20.21 -19.62 -49.83
N ARG A 431 20.00 -18.31 -49.75
CA ARG A 431 19.84 -17.42 -50.91
C ARG A 431 21.17 -16.94 -51.47
N MET A 432 22.25 -17.08 -50.72
CA MET A 432 23.59 -16.65 -51.14
C MET A 432 24.29 -17.72 -51.98
N GLU A 433 24.68 -17.36 -53.20
CA GLU A 433 25.66 -18.11 -53.99
C GLU A 433 27.08 -17.65 -53.65
N THR A 434 28.08 -18.47 -53.97
CA THR A 434 29.49 -18.16 -53.69
C THR A 434 30.31 -18.08 -54.97
N TYR A 435 31.10 -17.02 -55.12
CA TYR A 435 32.17 -16.95 -56.11
C TYR A 435 33.41 -17.68 -55.59
N GLY A 436 33.90 -18.68 -56.33
CA GLY A 436 35.14 -19.39 -56.02
C GLY A 436 36.27 -19.00 -56.96
N PHE A 437 37.45 -18.69 -56.42
CA PHE A 437 38.65 -18.39 -57.20
C PHE A 437 39.92 -18.73 -56.39
N ASN A 438 41.02 -19.05 -57.10
CA ASN A 438 42.30 -19.39 -56.48
C ASN A 438 43.27 -18.21 -56.57
N LEU A 439 43.96 -17.90 -55.48
CA LEU A 439 44.97 -16.84 -55.43
C LEU A 439 46.34 -17.42 -55.10
N THR A 440 47.37 -16.90 -55.78
CA THR A 440 48.78 -17.26 -55.51
C THR A 440 49.60 -16.08 -54.97
N LYS A 441 48.98 -14.91 -54.78
CA LYS A 441 49.60 -13.66 -54.29
C LYS A 441 48.62 -12.87 -53.42
N THR A 442 49.16 -12.07 -52.49
CA THR A 442 48.39 -11.19 -51.61
C THR A 442 48.08 -9.85 -52.27
N GLY A 443 46.93 -9.25 -51.95
CA GLY A 443 46.49 -7.96 -52.48
C GLY A 443 44.99 -7.72 -52.26
N TRP A 444 44.50 -6.53 -52.66
CA TRP A 444 43.07 -6.22 -52.69
C TRP A 444 42.38 -6.97 -53.84
N ILE A 445 41.23 -7.58 -53.56
CA ILE A 445 40.42 -8.31 -54.56
C ILE A 445 39.02 -7.71 -54.56
N ASN A 446 38.46 -7.56 -55.75
CA ASN A 446 37.13 -7.05 -55.98
C ASN A 446 36.34 -7.99 -56.92
N ILE A 447 35.02 -8.12 -56.71
CA ILE A 447 34.12 -8.92 -57.56
C ILE A 447 32.92 -8.05 -57.91
N ASP A 448 33.00 -7.41 -59.08
CA ASP A 448 31.95 -6.52 -59.59
C ASP A 448 31.41 -7.02 -60.93
N ASN A 449 30.12 -6.82 -61.15
CA ASN A 449 29.51 -6.85 -62.48
C ASN A 449 29.30 -5.39 -62.92
N GLY A 450 29.85 -5.00 -64.09
CA GLY A 450 30.00 -3.61 -64.56
C GLY A 450 28.71 -2.86 -64.93
N THR A 451 28.72 -2.15 -66.07
CA THR A 451 27.69 -1.19 -66.56
C THR A 451 26.40 -1.82 -67.12
N GLU A 452 26.09 -3.08 -66.78
CA GLU A 452 24.85 -3.73 -67.25
C GLU A 452 23.60 -3.15 -66.53
N PRO A 453 22.44 -3.08 -67.19
CA PRO A 453 21.19 -2.71 -66.52
C PRO A 453 20.87 -3.70 -65.41
N LYS A 454 20.62 -3.21 -64.19
CA LYS A 454 20.20 -4.06 -63.06
C LYS A 454 18.83 -4.68 -63.35
N GLU A 455 18.68 -5.98 -63.13
CA GLU A 455 17.36 -6.66 -63.16
C GLU A 455 16.57 -6.50 -61.85
N TRP A 456 17.03 -5.63 -60.95
CA TRP A 456 16.43 -5.37 -59.64
C TRP A 456 16.50 -3.88 -59.30
N ASN A 457 15.46 -3.37 -58.65
CA ASN A 457 15.34 -1.99 -58.20
C ASN A 457 14.82 -1.94 -56.77
N THR A 458 15.04 -0.80 -56.11
CA THR A 458 14.34 -0.46 -54.87
C THR A 458 12.91 -0.08 -55.23
N GLU A 459 11.96 -0.96 -54.90
CA GLU A 459 10.56 -0.84 -55.32
C GLU A 459 9.64 -0.65 -54.11
N TYR A 460 8.56 0.10 -54.33
CA TYR A 460 7.51 0.35 -53.34
C TYR A 460 6.42 -0.72 -53.45
N LEU A 461 5.96 -1.23 -52.31
CA LEU A 461 4.76 -2.05 -52.23
C LEU A 461 3.98 -1.75 -50.95
N LYS A 462 2.72 -1.37 -51.11
CA LYS A 462 1.76 -1.16 -50.02
C LYS A 462 0.51 -1.99 -50.24
N VAL A 463 0.14 -2.78 -49.25
CA VAL A 463 -1.09 -3.58 -49.30
C VAL A 463 -2.01 -3.17 -48.16
N ILE A 464 -3.29 -2.96 -48.46
CA ILE A 464 -4.31 -2.61 -47.47
C ILE A 464 -5.29 -3.78 -47.34
N VAL A 465 -5.23 -4.48 -46.20
CA VAL A 465 -6.17 -5.52 -45.79
C VAL A 465 -7.39 -4.84 -45.13
N LYS A 466 -8.47 -4.66 -45.90
CA LYS A 466 -9.64 -3.86 -45.48
C LYS A 466 -10.36 -4.40 -44.25
N ASN A 467 -10.33 -5.71 -44.04
CA ASN A 467 -10.92 -6.37 -42.88
C ASN A 467 -9.84 -6.79 -41.86
N GLY A 468 -8.66 -6.18 -41.88
CA GLY A 468 -7.53 -6.55 -41.03
C GLY A 468 -7.85 -6.46 -39.52
N LYS A 469 -8.62 -5.45 -39.10
CA LYS A 469 -9.03 -5.25 -37.70
C LYS A 469 -9.98 -6.32 -37.14
N GLU A 470 -10.57 -7.16 -37.99
CA GLU A 470 -11.45 -8.24 -37.54
C GLU A 470 -10.67 -9.45 -36.99
N PHE A 471 -9.35 -9.48 -37.20
CA PHE A 471 -8.45 -10.56 -36.83
C PHE A 471 -7.61 -10.20 -35.61
N ASP A 472 -7.20 -11.22 -34.86
CA ASP A 472 -6.25 -11.10 -33.76
C ASP A 472 -4.81 -10.92 -34.28
N ARG A 473 -4.55 -11.50 -35.46
CA ARG A 473 -3.24 -11.53 -36.12
C ARG A 473 -3.42 -11.47 -37.64
N THR A 474 -2.64 -10.65 -38.33
CA THR A 474 -2.54 -10.67 -39.80
C THR A 474 -1.08 -10.67 -40.26
N TYR A 475 -0.83 -11.38 -41.35
CA TYR A 475 0.49 -11.54 -41.96
C TYR A 475 0.38 -11.38 -43.46
N ALA A 476 1.43 -10.87 -44.08
CA ALA A 476 1.50 -10.73 -45.53
C ALA A 476 2.90 -11.08 -46.03
N TYR A 477 2.94 -11.77 -47.17
CA TYR A 477 4.13 -12.33 -47.77
C TYR A 477 4.15 -12.07 -49.27
N VAL A 478 5.36 -11.95 -49.82
CA VAL A 478 5.64 -11.93 -51.24
C VAL A 478 6.57 -13.08 -51.57
N TRP A 479 6.15 -13.92 -52.52
CA TRP A 479 6.95 -14.97 -53.11
C TRP A 479 7.44 -14.54 -54.49
N PHE A 480 8.76 -14.37 -54.61
CA PHE A 480 9.44 -14.02 -55.85
C PHE A 480 9.81 -15.29 -56.61
N SER A 481 8.91 -15.72 -57.51
CA SER A 481 9.04 -17.00 -58.23
C SER A 481 10.34 -17.16 -59.02
N THR A 482 10.87 -16.07 -59.58
CA THR A 482 12.11 -16.09 -60.41
C THR A 482 13.36 -16.43 -59.62
N MET A 483 13.36 -16.19 -58.30
CA MET A 483 14.51 -16.40 -57.41
C MET A 483 14.21 -17.36 -56.26
N GLY A 484 13.00 -17.94 -56.23
CA GLY A 484 12.56 -18.84 -55.15
C GLY A 484 12.67 -18.20 -53.76
N SER A 485 12.39 -16.90 -53.65
CA SER A 485 12.63 -16.12 -52.43
C SER A 485 11.31 -15.68 -51.78
N LEU A 486 11.21 -15.86 -50.46
CA LEU A 486 10.11 -15.38 -49.64
C LEU A 486 10.53 -14.09 -48.90
N SER A 487 9.65 -13.10 -48.92
CA SER A 487 9.76 -11.89 -48.11
C SER A 487 8.47 -11.63 -47.36
N ARG A 488 8.56 -11.27 -46.07
CA ARG A 488 7.41 -10.87 -45.26
C ARG A 488 7.26 -9.35 -45.36
N LEU A 489 6.01 -8.87 -45.40
CA LEU A 489 5.72 -7.44 -45.32
C LEU A 489 5.49 -7.03 -43.87
N ASN A 490 5.89 -5.81 -43.54
CA ASN A 490 5.77 -5.26 -42.19
C ASN A 490 4.44 -4.52 -42.01
N THR A 491 3.86 -4.59 -40.82
CA THR A 491 2.66 -3.85 -40.41
C THR A 491 2.77 -3.40 -38.95
N GLN A 492 2.10 -2.31 -38.59
CA GLN A 492 1.93 -1.86 -37.20
C GLN A 492 0.48 -1.93 -36.73
N ASP A 493 -0.46 -2.08 -37.66
CA ASP A 493 -1.89 -1.89 -37.42
C ASP A 493 -2.75 -3.05 -37.91
N GLN A 494 -2.14 -4.10 -38.47
CA GLN A 494 -2.78 -5.29 -39.05
C GLN A 494 -3.57 -5.03 -40.35
N GLU A 495 -3.59 -3.80 -40.85
CA GLU A 495 -4.32 -3.41 -42.06
C GLU A 495 -3.36 -2.99 -43.16
N ILE A 496 -2.39 -2.16 -42.84
CA ILE A 496 -1.47 -1.59 -43.80
C ILE A 496 -0.14 -2.33 -43.70
N PHE A 497 0.21 -2.97 -44.82
CA PHE A 497 1.45 -3.72 -44.99
C PHE A 497 2.37 -3.01 -45.98
N HIS A 498 3.65 -2.99 -45.67
CA HIS A 498 4.67 -2.33 -46.48
C HIS A 498 5.86 -3.24 -46.73
N ALA A 499 6.49 -3.05 -47.89
CA ALA A 499 7.79 -3.62 -48.19
C ALA A 499 8.92 -2.94 -47.38
N GLY A 500 9.88 -3.73 -46.92
CA GLY A 500 11.10 -3.24 -46.29
C GLY A 500 10.89 -2.62 -44.92
N ASN A 501 11.85 -1.81 -44.48
CA ASN A 501 11.87 -1.26 -43.14
C ASN A 501 10.82 -0.16 -42.94
N PHE A 502 10.43 0.01 -41.68
CA PHE A 502 9.55 1.09 -41.27
C PHE A 502 10.16 2.44 -41.64
N GLY A 503 9.39 3.30 -42.32
CA GLY A 503 9.81 4.61 -42.80
C GLY A 503 10.34 4.63 -44.24
N GLU A 504 11.00 3.55 -44.69
CA GLU A 504 11.50 3.42 -46.07
C GLU A 504 10.40 2.92 -47.01
N ASN A 505 9.56 1.97 -46.55
CA ASN A 505 8.45 1.37 -47.30
C ASN A 505 8.84 0.84 -48.70
N THR A 506 10.12 0.52 -48.89
CA THR A 506 10.67 -0.01 -50.14
C THR A 506 11.59 -1.19 -49.84
N MET A 507 11.71 -2.13 -50.77
CA MET A 507 12.71 -3.19 -50.70
C MET A 507 13.30 -3.45 -52.08
N LEU A 508 14.46 -4.10 -52.14
CA LEU A 508 15.00 -4.60 -53.40
C LEU A 508 14.08 -5.71 -53.94
N MET A 509 13.54 -5.50 -55.14
CA MET A 509 12.71 -6.46 -55.85
C MET A 509 13.23 -6.67 -57.28
N PRO A 510 13.04 -7.87 -57.88
CA PRO A 510 13.24 -8.05 -59.31
C PRO A 510 12.34 -7.08 -60.09
N SER A 511 12.87 -6.40 -61.11
CA SER A 511 12.10 -5.38 -61.84
C SER A 511 11.19 -6.02 -62.90
N ASN A 512 9.90 -5.67 -62.91
CA ASN A 512 8.92 -6.14 -63.91
C ASN A 512 8.82 -7.68 -63.99
N LYS A 513 8.85 -8.38 -62.85
CA LYS A 513 8.70 -9.85 -62.79
C LYS A 513 7.40 -10.23 -62.08
N GLN A 514 6.82 -11.35 -62.50
CA GLN A 514 5.63 -11.89 -61.87
C GLN A 514 5.98 -12.48 -60.49
N SER A 515 5.22 -12.06 -59.48
CA SER A 515 5.37 -12.51 -58.09
C SER A 515 4.01 -12.86 -57.49
N THR A 516 4.00 -13.64 -56.41
CA THR A 516 2.77 -14.02 -55.71
C THR A 516 2.69 -13.32 -54.37
N PHE A 517 1.58 -12.63 -54.12
CA PHE A 517 1.23 -12.04 -52.84
C PHE A 517 0.31 -12.98 -52.08
N ILE A 518 0.57 -13.16 -50.79
CA ILE A 518 -0.18 -14.03 -49.88
C ILE A 518 -0.46 -13.24 -48.60
N SER A 519 -1.71 -13.18 -48.15
CA SER A 519 -2.07 -12.62 -46.86
C SER A 519 -2.95 -13.56 -46.06
N ILE A 520 -2.69 -13.63 -44.76
CA ILE A 520 -3.29 -14.58 -43.84
C ILE A 520 -3.76 -13.80 -42.61
N GLY A 521 -5.00 -14.02 -42.17
CA GLY A 521 -5.53 -13.49 -40.91
C GLY A 521 -5.99 -14.62 -40.00
N TYR A 522 -5.90 -14.44 -38.69
CA TYR A 522 -6.38 -15.41 -37.69
C TYR A 522 -7.35 -14.76 -36.72
N LYS A 523 -8.46 -15.44 -36.46
CA LYS A 523 -9.37 -15.15 -35.36
C LYS A 523 -9.45 -16.37 -34.45
N GLY A 524 -8.79 -16.31 -33.29
CA GLY A 524 -8.38 -17.49 -32.54
C GLY A 524 -7.50 -18.38 -33.41
N GLU A 525 -7.89 -19.64 -33.60
CA GLU A 525 -7.19 -20.59 -34.47
C GLU A 525 -7.77 -20.66 -35.90
N ASN A 526 -8.81 -19.87 -36.20
CA ASN A 526 -9.49 -19.92 -37.50
C ASN A 526 -8.78 -19.01 -38.52
N PRO A 527 -8.23 -19.56 -39.62
CA PRO A 527 -7.54 -18.78 -40.63
C PRO A 527 -8.49 -18.19 -41.67
N SER A 528 -8.07 -17.05 -42.22
CA SER A 528 -8.58 -16.47 -43.46
C SER A 528 -7.41 -16.19 -44.40
N LEU A 529 -7.63 -16.28 -45.71
CA LEU A 529 -6.59 -16.25 -46.73
C LEU A 529 -6.99 -15.33 -47.88
N PHE A 530 -5.97 -14.71 -48.49
CA PHE A 530 -6.05 -14.11 -49.81
C PHE A 530 -4.74 -14.34 -50.56
N ILE A 531 -4.83 -14.70 -51.84
CA ILE A 531 -3.67 -14.89 -52.71
C ILE A 531 -3.95 -14.24 -54.06
N ARG A 532 -2.95 -13.54 -54.60
CA ARG A 532 -2.97 -13.04 -55.98
C ARG A 532 -1.57 -13.04 -56.58
N THR A 533 -1.49 -13.10 -57.90
CA THR A 533 -0.28 -12.71 -58.61
C THR A 533 -0.25 -11.20 -58.86
N PHE A 534 0.94 -10.63 -58.96
CA PHE A 534 1.16 -9.23 -59.34
C PHE A 534 2.51 -9.08 -60.05
N GLU A 535 2.72 -7.92 -60.68
CA GLU A 535 4.01 -7.57 -61.32
C GLU A 535 4.74 -6.52 -60.48
N THR A 536 5.97 -6.84 -60.09
CA THR A 536 6.83 -5.96 -59.28
C THR A 536 7.16 -4.66 -60.02
N GLY A 537 7.13 -3.52 -59.30
CA GLY A 537 7.35 -2.17 -59.85
C GLY A 537 6.17 -1.57 -60.63
N LYS A 538 5.17 -2.37 -61.02
CA LYS A 538 3.93 -1.87 -61.65
C LYS A 538 2.75 -1.86 -60.69
N ASP A 539 2.50 -2.99 -60.02
CA ASP A 539 1.44 -3.12 -59.01
C ASP A 539 1.97 -2.77 -57.62
N THR A 540 2.18 -1.48 -57.38
CA THR A 540 2.81 -0.98 -56.14
C THR A 540 1.83 -0.75 -55.00
N MET A 541 0.51 -0.77 -55.27
CA MET A 541 -0.52 -0.64 -54.24
C MET A 541 -1.79 -1.42 -54.59
N PHE A 542 -2.31 -2.21 -53.65
CA PHE A 542 -3.61 -2.86 -53.81
C PHE A 542 -4.32 -3.19 -52.49
N TYR A 543 -5.63 -3.44 -52.62
CA TYR A 543 -6.51 -3.78 -51.52
C TYR A 543 -6.80 -5.27 -51.46
N VAL A 544 -6.97 -5.78 -50.24
CA VAL A 544 -7.21 -7.18 -49.94
C VAL A 544 -8.41 -7.28 -49.00
N VAL A 545 -9.23 -8.31 -49.22
CA VAL A 545 -10.26 -8.73 -48.28
C VAL A 545 -10.04 -10.22 -48.03
N LEU A 546 -9.65 -10.56 -46.81
CA LEU A 546 -9.37 -11.93 -46.42
C LEU A 546 -10.67 -12.74 -46.36
N GLN A 547 -10.66 -13.94 -46.94
CA GLN A 547 -11.80 -14.86 -46.94
C GLN A 547 -11.53 -16.02 -45.98
N PRO A 548 -12.53 -16.49 -45.20
CA PRO A 548 -12.37 -17.64 -44.31
C PRO A 548 -11.84 -18.88 -45.05
N THR A 549 -10.96 -19.65 -44.41
CA THR A 549 -10.47 -20.94 -44.88
C THR A 549 -10.31 -21.91 -43.69
N THR A 550 -9.85 -23.13 -43.95
CA THR A 550 -9.56 -24.12 -42.90
C THR A 550 -8.05 -24.28 -42.70
N PRO A 551 -7.57 -24.71 -41.52
CA PRO A 551 -6.14 -24.97 -41.31
C PRO A 551 -5.53 -25.96 -42.32
N ASP A 552 -6.29 -27.00 -42.70
CA ASP A 552 -5.84 -27.99 -43.69
C ASP A 552 -5.74 -27.40 -45.10
N GLU A 553 -6.73 -26.59 -45.50
CA GLU A 553 -6.71 -25.89 -46.78
C GLU A 553 -5.58 -24.86 -46.83
N LEU A 554 -5.40 -24.07 -45.77
CA LEU A 554 -4.29 -23.12 -45.67
C LEU A 554 -2.95 -23.83 -45.85
N LYS A 555 -2.71 -24.93 -45.14
CA LYS A 555 -1.46 -25.71 -45.27
C LYS A 555 -1.26 -26.24 -46.69
N LYS A 556 -2.32 -26.74 -47.33
CA LYS A 556 -2.28 -27.22 -48.72
C LYS A 556 -1.94 -26.09 -49.70
N VAL A 557 -2.48 -24.90 -49.47
CA VAL A 557 -2.23 -23.74 -50.34
C VAL A 557 -0.83 -23.17 -50.12
N LEU A 558 -0.29 -23.24 -48.90
CA LEU A 558 1.06 -22.76 -48.60
C LEU A 558 2.18 -23.71 -49.05
N SER A 559 1.91 -25.01 -49.19
CA SER A 559 2.93 -26.02 -49.52
C SER A 559 3.78 -25.74 -50.77
N PRO A 560 3.27 -25.14 -51.86
CA PRO A 560 4.10 -24.79 -53.01
C PRO A 560 5.16 -23.72 -52.72
N PHE A 561 4.96 -22.90 -51.70
CA PHE A 561 5.86 -21.81 -51.30
C PHE A 561 6.84 -22.22 -50.20
N ASP A 562 6.77 -23.46 -49.71
CA ASP A 562 7.63 -23.95 -48.64
C ASP A 562 9.00 -24.48 -49.13
N GLY A 563 9.28 -24.41 -50.45
CA GLY A 563 10.57 -24.73 -51.06
C GLY A 563 11.07 -26.17 -50.84
N ASN A 564 12.25 -26.48 -51.40
CA ASN A 564 12.97 -27.74 -51.16
C ASN A 564 13.79 -27.72 -49.85
N SER A 565 13.84 -26.59 -49.13
CA SER A 565 14.59 -26.43 -47.88
C SER A 565 13.65 -26.00 -46.75
N ARG A 566 13.82 -26.61 -45.57
CA ARG A 566 12.93 -26.44 -44.40
C ARG A 566 12.88 -25.01 -43.86
N GLU A 567 13.83 -24.17 -44.26
CA GLU A 567 14.03 -22.83 -43.74
C GLU A 567 13.25 -21.75 -44.51
N ASN A 568 13.02 -21.89 -45.81
CA ASN A 568 12.31 -20.91 -46.65
C ASN A 568 10.80 -21.21 -46.74
N SER A 569 10.14 -21.28 -45.58
CA SER A 569 8.74 -21.72 -45.44
C SER A 569 7.88 -20.69 -44.72
N ILE A 570 6.68 -20.44 -45.26
CA ILE A 570 5.65 -19.60 -44.64
C ILE A 570 5.10 -20.28 -43.39
N VAL A 571 4.86 -21.59 -43.46
CA VAL A 571 4.38 -22.38 -42.31
C VAL A 571 5.35 -22.26 -41.13
N LYS A 572 6.66 -22.37 -41.40
CA LYS A 572 7.68 -22.23 -40.36
C LYS A 572 7.73 -20.82 -39.77
N ASP A 573 7.47 -19.80 -40.59
CA ASP A 573 7.35 -18.41 -40.14
C ASP A 573 6.19 -18.23 -39.17
N LEU A 574 5.01 -18.73 -39.56
CA LEU A 574 3.78 -18.64 -38.79
C LEU A 574 3.89 -19.31 -37.41
N GLU A 575 4.65 -20.41 -37.28
CA GLU A 575 4.95 -21.03 -35.99
C GLU A 575 5.68 -20.08 -35.02
N PHE A 576 6.61 -19.26 -35.52
CA PHE A 576 7.28 -18.23 -34.69
C PHE A 576 6.35 -17.04 -34.44
N MET A 577 5.55 -16.65 -35.42
CA MET A 577 4.60 -15.55 -35.26
C MET A 577 3.53 -15.83 -34.21
N GLN A 578 3.06 -17.08 -34.12
CA GLN A 578 2.18 -17.52 -33.05
C GLN A 578 2.85 -17.37 -31.68
N LYS A 579 4.09 -17.83 -31.54
CA LYS A 579 4.85 -17.70 -30.27
C LYS A 579 5.04 -16.24 -29.88
N PHE A 580 5.35 -15.36 -30.84
CA PHE A 580 5.48 -13.93 -30.57
C PHE A 580 4.16 -13.29 -30.18
N PHE A 581 3.05 -13.70 -30.78
CA PHE A 581 1.72 -13.24 -30.37
C PHE A 581 1.40 -13.65 -28.93
N GLU A 582 1.66 -14.91 -28.57
CA GLU A 582 1.46 -15.43 -27.21
C GLU A 582 2.33 -14.68 -26.20
N GLU A 583 3.62 -14.49 -26.50
CA GLU A 583 4.55 -13.74 -25.67
C GLU A 583 4.08 -12.30 -25.45
N LYS A 584 3.68 -11.59 -26.50
CA LYS A 584 3.15 -10.22 -26.39
C LYS A 584 1.88 -10.14 -25.56
N LYS A 585 0.98 -11.12 -25.72
CA LYS A 585 -0.24 -11.22 -24.90
C LYS A 585 0.13 -11.38 -23.42
N GLU A 586 1.09 -12.24 -23.11
CA GLU A 586 1.59 -12.43 -21.75
C GLU A 586 2.25 -11.16 -21.18
N ILE A 587 3.11 -10.50 -21.94
CA ILE A 587 3.74 -9.24 -21.52
C ILE A 587 2.68 -8.15 -21.28
N ASN A 588 1.66 -8.04 -22.15
CA ASN A 588 0.56 -7.09 -21.97
C ASN A 588 -0.25 -7.36 -20.70
N MET A 589 -0.56 -8.63 -20.40
CA MET A 589 -1.22 -8.99 -19.14
C MET A 589 -0.37 -8.64 -17.92
N LYS A 590 0.96 -8.76 -18.02
CA LYS A 590 1.88 -8.34 -16.93
C LYS A 590 1.92 -6.83 -16.77
N ILE A 591 1.99 -6.07 -17.86
CA ILE A 591 1.90 -4.61 -17.85
C ILE A 591 0.61 -4.16 -17.17
N GLU A 592 -0.53 -4.77 -17.49
CA GLU A 592 -1.80 -4.43 -16.85
C GLU A 592 -1.78 -4.68 -15.33
N LYS A 593 -1.20 -5.79 -14.89
CA LYS A 593 -1.03 -6.09 -13.46
C LYS A 593 -0.13 -5.08 -12.77
N GLU A 594 0.98 -4.68 -13.39
CA GLU A 594 1.91 -3.68 -12.85
C GLU A 594 1.30 -2.28 -12.82
N MET A 595 0.51 -1.90 -13.84
CA MET A 595 -0.26 -0.66 -13.85
C MET A 595 -1.22 -0.58 -12.67
N ARG A 596 -1.92 -1.67 -12.39
CA ARG A 596 -2.82 -1.77 -11.23
C ARG A 596 -2.03 -1.75 -9.91
N LEU A 597 -0.88 -2.43 -9.83
CA LEU A 597 0.01 -2.36 -8.67
C LEU A 597 0.51 -0.93 -8.42
N LEU A 598 0.89 -0.19 -9.47
CA LEU A 598 1.31 1.20 -9.39
C LEU A 598 0.16 2.10 -8.89
N SER A 599 -1.08 1.81 -9.29
CA SER A 599 -2.24 2.54 -8.75
C SER A 599 -2.45 2.33 -7.24
N LEU A 600 -2.22 1.11 -6.74
CA LEU A 600 -2.23 0.83 -5.29
C LEU A 600 -1.07 1.52 -4.58
N TRP A 601 0.11 1.50 -5.20
CA TRP A 601 1.28 2.18 -4.68
C TRP A 601 1.01 3.69 -4.54
N ASN A 602 0.40 4.34 -5.53
CA ASN A 602 0.02 5.75 -5.46
C ASN A 602 -0.94 6.07 -4.30
N ILE A 603 -1.81 5.14 -3.91
CA ILE A 603 -2.70 5.31 -2.74
C ILE A 603 -1.94 5.13 -1.43
N ALA A 604 -1.01 4.16 -1.38
CA ALA A 604 -0.17 3.91 -0.21
C ALA A 604 0.87 5.03 0.02
N PHE A 605 1.34 5.66 -1.07
CA PHE A 605 2.40 6.65 -1.09
C PHE A 605 1.98 7.93 -1.85
N PRO A 606 0.98 8.67 -1.34
CA PRO A 606 0.36 9.76 -2.08
C PRO A 606 1.29 10.96 -2.34
N CYS A 607 2.31 11.19 -1.51
CA CYS A 607 3.22 12.34 -1.67
C CYS A 607 4.25 12.16 -2.79
N CYS A 608 4.35 10.96 -3.36
CA CYS A 608 5.20 10.67 -4.51
C CYS A 608 4.41 9.99 -5.63
N ALA A 609 3.09 10.16 -5.66
CA ALA A 609 2.24 9.52 -6.64
C ALA A 609 2.72 9.82 -8.06
N ILE A 610 2.86 8.77 -8.86
CA ILE A 610 3.31 8.87 -10.25
C ILE A 610 2.11 9.10 -11.14
N ASP A 611 2.18 10.13 -12.00
CA ASP A 611 1.13 10.41 -12.96
C ASP A 611 1.06 9.30 -14.01
N LEU A 612 0.00 8.48 -13.93
CA LEU A 612 -0.25 7.40 -14.89
C LEU A 612 -0.50 7.93 -16.31
N LYS A 613 -0.90 9.19 -16.49
CA LYS A 613 -1.03 9.79 -17.82
C LYS A 613 0.32 10.01 -18.49
N SER A 614 1.39 10.16 -17.72
CA SER A 614 2.73 10.31 -18.29
C SER A 614 3.17 9.10 -19.12
N LEU A 615 2.62 7.91 -18.82
CA LEU A 615 2.83 6.70 -19.61
C LEU A 615 2.32 6.84 -21.05
N GLN A 616 1.38 7.75 -21.33
CA GLN A 616 0.87 8.04 -22.68
C GLN A 616 1.96 8.62 -23.60
N TYR A 617 2.95 9.35 -23.05
CA TYR A 617 4.05 9.93 -23.83
C TYR A 617 5.10 8.90 -24.28
N TYR A 618 5.01 7.66 -23.77
CA TYR A 618 5.91 6.56 -24.12
C TYR A 618 5.22 5.50 -25.02
N TYR A 619 4.08 5.85 -25.64
CA TYR A 619 3.42 5.04 -26.66
C TYR A 619 3.76 5.51 -28.07
#